data_AF-A0A3N1NY40-F1
#
_entry.id   AF-A0A3N1NY40-F1
#
_cell.length_a   1.000
_cell.length_b   1.000
_cell.length_c   1.000
_cell.angle_alpha   90.00
_cell.angle_beta   90.00
_cell.angle_gamma   90.00
#
_symmetry.space_group_name_H-M   'P 1'
#
loop_
_entity.id
_entity.type
_entity.pdbx_description
1 polymer ?
#
loop_
_entity_poly.entity_id
_entity_poly.type
_entity_poly.pdbx_seq_one_letter_code
_entity_poly.pdbx_strand_id
1 'polypeptide(L)'
;MEIGSAVNQALIGMQRSQSEMTSSAQQIVQSGTVPATESASSLQIVEPLINIEAQQQVFDSNARVLEAADENVGRLIDTMA
;
A
#
# COMPACT_ATOMS: atom_id res chain seq x y z
N MET A 1 -24.64 4.84 -5.34
CA MET A 1 -23.48 5.48 -6.01
C MET A 1 -22.24 5.58 -5.12
N GLU A 2 -22.27 5.14 -3.85
CA GLU A 2 -21.11 5.24 -2.94
C GLU A 2 -20.10 4.08 -3.05
N ILE A 3 -20.56 2.89 -3.46
CA ILE A 3 -19.68 1.73 -3.63
C ILE A 3 -18.69 1.96 -4.78
N GLY A 4 -19.16 2.51 -5.91
CA GLY A 4 -18.30 2.79 -7.07
C GLY A 4 -17.22 3.84 -6.79
N SER A 5 -17.53 4.88 -6.01
CA SER A 5 -16.54 5.88 -5.60
C SER A 5 -15.57 5.32 -4.57
N ALA A 6 -16.02 4.51 -3.60
CA ALA A 6 -15.16 3.86 -2.63
C ALA A 6 -14.19 2.86 -3.27
N VAL A 7 -14.66 2.04 -4.22
CA VAL A 7 -13.81 1.12 -5.01
C VAL A 7 -12.76 1.87 -5.82
N ASN A 8 -13.14 2.96 -6.48
CA ASN A 8 -12.18 3.77 -7.24
C ASN A 8 -11.13 4.42 -6.32
N GLN A 9 -11.55 4.92 -5.15
CA GLN A 9 -10.61 5.44 -4.15
C GLN A 9 -9.69 4.35 -3.60
N ALA A 10 -10.21 3.14 -3.36
CA ALA A 10 -9.42 1.99 -2.94
C ALA A 10 -8.36 1.63 -3.99
N LEU A 11 -8.74 1.60 -5.27
CA LEU A 11 -7.81 1.34 -6.37
C LEU A 11 -6.71 2.42 -6.46
N ILE A 12 -7.09 3.69 -6.37
CA ILE A 12 -6.14 4.81 -6.35
C ILE A 12 -5.20 4.71 -5.14
N GLY A 13 -5.72 4.35 -3.97
CA GLY A 13 -4.96 4.14 -2.74
C GLY A 13 -3.96 2.98 -2.86
N MET A 14 -4.36 1.86 -3.49
CA MET A 14 -3.48 0.74 -3.78
C MET A 14 -2.39 1.10 -4.80
N GLN A 15 -2.72 1.85 -5.86
CA GLN A 15 -1.74 2.30 -6.85
C GLN A 15 -0.72 3.26 -6.22
N ARG A 16 -1.19 4.20 -5.41
CA ARG A 16 -0.32 5.14 -4.70
C ARG A 16 0.59 4.43 -3.70
N SER A 17 0.06 3.55 -2.87
CA SER A 17 0.86 2.78 -1.90
C SER A 17 1.93 1.94 -2.61
N GLN A 18 1.62 1.30 -3.75
CA GLN A 18 2.63 0.59 -4.53
C GLN A 18 3.76 1.48 -5.05
N SER A 19 3.44 2.68 -5.54
CA SER A 19 4.45 3.66 -5.98
C SER A 19 5.36 4.08 -4.82
N GLU A 20 4.78 4.35 -3.65
CA GLU A 20 5.49 4.80 -2.45
C GLU A 20 6.34 3.68 -1.82
N MET A 21 5.83 2.44 -1.82
CA MET A 21 6.60 1.24 -1.42
C MET A 21 7.80 1.04 -2.35
N THR A 22 7.63 1.22 -3.66
CA THR A 22 8.73 1.10 -4.64
C THR A 22 9.79 2.19 -4.43
N SER A 23 9.36 3.43 -4.21
CA SER A 23 10.26 4.55 -3.89
C SER A 23 11.06 4.28 -2.61
N SER A 24 10.38 3.82 -1.56
CA SER A 24 11.01 3.49 -0.28
C SER A 24 11.98 2.33 -0.40
N ALA A 25 11.64 1.30 -1.19
CA ALA A 25 12.55 0.19 -1.47
C ALA A 25 13.82 0.66 -2.20
N GLN A 26 13.70 1.62 -3.14
CA GLN A 26 14.87 2.22 -3.80
C GLN A 26 15.74 3.01 -2.82
N GLN A 27 15.13 3.72 -1.87
CA GLN A 27 15.85 4.43 -0.81
C GLN A 27 16.62 3.45 0.10
N ILE A 28 16.04 2.31 0.46
CA ILE A 28 16.75 1.25 1.23
C ILE A 28 17.97 0.75 0.47
N VAL A 29 17.82 0.45 -0.83
CA VAL A 29 18.94 -0.02 -1.66
C VAL A 29 20.04 1.05 -1.72
N GLN A 30 19.68 2.32 -1.92
CA GLN A 30 20.65 3.42 -1.93
C GLN A 30 21.37 3.56 -0.58
N SER A 31 20.63 3.53 0.54
CA SER A 31 21.20 3.58 1.89
C SER A 31 22.12 2.39 2.20
N GLY A 32 21.86 1.21 1.62
CA GLY A 32 22.72 0.04 1.73
C GLY A 32 24.01 0.10 0.88
N THR A 33 24.07 0.98 -0.12
CA THR A 33 25.25 1.14 -1.01
C THR A 33 26.26 2.19 -0.53
N VAL A 34 25.94 2.98 0.49
CA VAL A 34 26.87 3.96 1.07
C VAL A 34 27.87 3.22 1.97
N PRO A 35 29.20 3.36 1.76
CA PRO A 35 30.20 2.73 2.62
C PRO A 35 29.97 3.11 4.08
N ALA A 36 30.01 2.11 4.97
CA ALA A 36 29.79 2.22 6.40
C ALA A 36 30.89 3.04 7.10
N THR A 37 30.95 4.34 6.84
CA THR A 37 31.55 5.30 7.75
C THR A 37 30.43 5.87 8.61
N GLU A 38 30.37 5.35 9.82
CA GLU A 38 29.66 5.91 10.98
C GLU A 38 28.16 5.63 11.07
N SER A 39 27.70 5.52 12.32
CA SER A 39 26.41 5.06 12.86
C SER A 39 25.11 5.65 12.28
N ALA A 40 25.16 6.39 11.17
CA ALA A 40 24.04 7.02 10.48
C ALA A 40 23.32 6.08 9.50
N SER A 41 23.97 5.03 8.99
CA SER A 41 23.39 4.13 7.97
C SER A 41 22.17 3.33 8.46
N SER A 42 22.11 2.97 9.75
CA SER A 42 20.96 2.25 10.31
C SER A 42 19.74 3.16 10.48
N LEU A 43 19.90 4.42 10.91
CA LEU A 43 18.80 5.38 10.99
C LEU A 43 18.22 5.71 9.61
N GLN A 44 19.07 5.78 8.58
CA GLN A 44 18.63 6.07 7.20
C GLN A 44 17.77 4.97 6.58
N ILE A 45 17.89 3.73 7.05
CA ILE A 45 17.10 2.58 6.56
C ILE A 45 15.78 2.44 7.32
N VAL A 46 15.73 2.88 8.59
CA VAL A 46 14.54 2.74 9.45
C VAL A 46 13.35 3.52 8.92
N GLU A 47 13.53 4.77 8.49
CA GLU A 47 12.44 5.60 7.99
C GLU A 47 11.80 5.04 6.70
N PRO A 48 12.57 4.63 5.67
CA PRO A 48 12.03 3.88 4.53
C PRO A 48 11.32 2.57 4.90
N LEU A 49 11.83 1.81 5.87
CA LEU A 49 11.19 0.57 6.33
C LEU A 49 9.84 0.83 7.00
N ILE A 50 9.76 1.85 7.87
CA ILE A 50 8.51 2.27 8.50
C ILE A 50 7.52 2.74 7.42
N ASN A 51 7.99 3.50 6.42
CA ASN A 51 7.13 3.93 5.32
C ASN A 51 6.59 2.75 4.51
N ILE A 52 7.40 1.72 4.25
CA ILE A 52 6.91 0.50 3.57
C ILE A 52 5.80 -0.17 4.39
N GLU A 53 5.98 -0.32 5.71
CA GLU A 53 4.98 -0.96 6.58
C GLU A 53 3.68 -0.15 6.63
N ALA A 54 3.78 1.16 6.79
CA ALA A 54 2.63 2.06 6.75
C ALA A 54 1.88 1.97 5.41
N GLN A 55 2.61 1.92 4.29
CA GLN A 55 1.99 1.82 2.97
C GLN A 55 1.43 0.43 2.67
N GLN A 56 1.99 -0.63 3.25
CA GLN A 56 1.41 -1.96 3.22
C GLN A 56 0.06 -2.00 3.97
N GLN A 57 -0.03 -1.37 5.14
CA GLN A 57 -1.29 -1.27 5.88
C GLN A 57 -2.37 -0.49 5.09
N VAL A 58 -1.97 0.59 4.41
CA VAL A 58 -2.86 1.35 3.52
C VAL A 58 -3.31 0.50 2.34
N PHE A 59 -2.39 -0.25 1.71
CA PHE A 59 -2.72 -1.17 0.62
C PHE A 59 -3.74 -2.22 1.08
N ASP A 60 -3.49 -2.91 2.19
CA ASP A 60 -4.36 -3.96 2.73
C ASP A 60 -5.75 -3.42 3.09
N SER A 61 -5.81 -2.21 3.66
CA SER A 61 -7.08 -1.57 3.99
C SER A 61 -7.91 -1.29 2.72
N ASN A 62 -7.25 -0.82 1.66
CA ASN A 62 -7.91 -0.61 0.37
C ASN A 62 -8.33 -1.94 -0.29
N ALA A 63 -7.51 -2.99 -0.18
CA ALA A 63 -7.84 -4.32 -0.67
C ALA A 63 -9.09 -4.88 0.02
N ARG A 64 -9.23 -4.70 1.34
CA ARG A 64 -10.43 -5.09 2.09
C ARG A 64 -11.68 -4.33 1.66
N VAL A 65 -11.56 -3.05 1.31
CA VAL A 65 -12.69 -2.27 0.76
C VAL A 65 -13.12 -2.83 -0.60
N LEU A 66 -12.16 -3.20 -1.44
CA LEU A 66 -12.44 -3.81 -2.74
C LEU A 66 -13.11 -5.19 -2.58
N GLU A 67 -12.59 -6.03 -1.67
CA GLU A 67 -13.17 -7.33 -1.34
C GLU A 67 -14.61 -7.21 -0.81
N ALA A 68 -14.85 -6.30 0.14
CA ALA A 68 -16.20 -6.07 0.65
C ALA A 68 -17.15 -5.55 -0.43
N ALA A 69 -16.67 -4.72 -1.36
CA ALA A 69 -17.48 -4.26 -2.48
C ALA A 69 -17.82 -5.42 -3.44
N ASP A 70 -16.84 -6.28 -3.75
CA ASP A 70 -17.02 -7.45 -4.61
C ASP A 70 -18.01 -8.46 -3.99
N GLU A 71 -17.85 -8.78 -2.70
CA GLU A 71 -18.80 -9.66 -1.98
C GLU A 71 -20.23 -9.11 -2.00
N ASN A 72 -20.41 -7.80 -1.81
CA ASN A 72 -21.74 -7.19 -1.83
C ASN A 72 -22.35 -7.24 -3.24
N VAL A 73 -21.56 -7.01 -4.28
CA VAL A 73 -22.03 -7.14 -5.67
C VAL A 73 -22.39 -8.60 -5.98
N GLY A 74 -21.55 -9.55 -5.57
CA GLY A 74 -21.81 -10.99 -5.71
C GLY A 74 -23.12 -11.41 -5.03
N ARG A 75 -23.33 -11.00 -3.77
CA ARG A 75 -24.57 -11.28 -3.04
C ARG A 75 -25.81 -10.65 -3.69
N LEU A 76 -25.68 -9.44 -4.26
CA LEU A 76 -26.78 -8.81 -5.01
C LEU A 76 -27.11 -9.61 -6.27
N ILE A 77 -26.11 -10.11 -7.00
CA ILE A 77 -26.30 -10.99 -8.16
C ILE A 77 -26.99 -12.29 -7.74
N ASP A 78 -26.50 -12.94 -6.68
CA ASP A 78 -27.07 -14.20 -6.17
C ASP A 78 -28.52 -14.05 -5.69
N THR A 79 -28.89 -12.87 -5.17
CA THR A 79 -30.27 -12.60 -4.73
C THR A 79 -31.21 -12.29 -5.91
N MET A 80 -30.66 -11.81 -7.04
CA MET A 80 -31.44 -11.53 -8.25
C MET A 80 -31.63 -12.76 -9.16
N ALA A 81 -30.82 -13.80 -8.98
CA ALA A 81 -30.91 -15.08 -9.70
C ALA A 81 -32.01 -16.00 -9.11
#